data_AF-A0A1X0QH95-F1
#
_entry.id   AF-A0A1X0QH95-F1
#
_cell.length_a   1.000
_cell.length_b   1.000
_cell.length_c   1.000
_cell.angle_alpha   90.00
_cell.angle_beta   90.00
_cell.angle_gamma   90.00
#
_symmetry.space_group_name_H-M   'P 1'
#
loop_
_entity.id
_entity.type
_entity.pdbx_description
1 polymer ?
#
loop_
_entity_poly.entity_id
_entity_poly.type
_entity_poly.pdbx_seq_one_letter_code
_entity_poly.pdbx_strand_id
1 'polypeptide(L)'
;MDNTRIHHYRGLMEDNELSQYTLKYLSPYSPFLNPIENVFSVCKNYVVHGDALNENKSRLLIVQSFYKITYDHCGSFYQKMLGYLIRSAAREIIYE
;
A
#
# COMPACT_ATOMS: atom_id res chain seq x y z
N MET A 1 -4.95 6.31 -3.21
CA MET A 1 -4.42 6.95 -1.99
C MET A 1 -5.37 6.67 -0.84
N ASP A 2 -4.85 6.54 0.39
CA ASP A 2 -5.72 6.56 1.55
C ASP A 2 -6.46 7.92 1.62
N ASN A 3 -7.56 7.97 2.37
CA ASN A 3 -8.41 9.15 2.43
C ASN A 3 -7.97 10.18 3.50
N THR A 4 -6.70 10.18 3.89
CA THR A 4 -6.22 11.11 4.92
C THR A 4 -6.24 12.55 4.44
N ARG A 5 -6.50 13.49 5.36
CA ARG A 5 -6.67 14.92 5.05
C ARG A 5 -5.47 15.53 4.29
N ILE A 6 -4.27 15.04 4.57
CA ILE A 6 -3.04 15.52 3.93
C ILE A 6 -2.98 15.21 2.42
N HIS A 7 -3.72 14.20 1.94
CA HIS A 7 -3.81 13.85 0.51
C HIS A 7 -4.83 14.66 -0.28
N HIS A 8 -5.56 15.58 0.36
CA HIS A 8 -6.56 16.47 -0.27
C HIS A 8 -6.03 17.90 -0.49
N TYR A 9 -4.71 18.08 -0.44
CA TYR A 9 -4.09 19.38 -0.68
C TYR A 9 -4.37 19.85 -2.12
N ARG A 10 -5.04 21.02 -2.25
CA ARG A 10 -5.48 21.55 -3.55
C ARG A 10 -4.33 21.87 -4.51
N GLY A 11 -3.17 22.24 -3.97
CA GLY A 11 -1.98 22.51 -4.78
C GLY A 11 -1.41 21.28 -5.49
N LEU A 12 -1.85 20.05 -5.14
CA LEU A 12 -1.50 18.85 -5.90
C LEU A 12 -2.00 18.92 -7.35
N MET A 13 -3.12 19.60 -7.60
CA MET A 13 -3.68 19.74 -8.96
C MET A 13 -3.05 20.90 -9.74
N GLU A 14 -2.26 21.75 -9.08
CA GLU A 14 -1.50 22.82 -9.72
C GLU A 14 -0.18 22.31 -10.32
N ASP A 15 0.22 21.09 -9.97
CA ASP A 15 1.37 20.41 -10.54
C ASP A 15 1.03 19.79 -11.92
N ASN A 16 1.78 20.18 -12.96
CA ASN A 16 1.56 19.77 -14.35
C ASN A 16 1.73 18.27 -14.60
N GLU A 17 2.51 17.56 -13.77
CA GLU A 17 2.66 16.11 -13.90
C GLU A 17 1.53 15.40 -13.16
N LEU A 18 1.21 15.83 -11.94
CA LEU A 18 0.16 15.20 -11.13
C LEU A 18 -1.24 15.41 -11.70
N SER A 19 -1.49 16.56 -12.33
CA SER A 19 -2.76 16.88 -12.98
C SER A 19 -3.15 15.94 -14.14
N GLN A 20 -2.19 15.18 -14.68
CA GLN A 20 -2.45 14.19 -15.74
C GLN A 20 -3.06 12.89 -15.19
N TYR A 21 -2.93 12.64 -13.89
CA TYR A 21 -3.43 11.43 -13.25
C TYR A 21 -4.82 11.66 -12.66
N THR A 22 -5.70 10.66 -12.82
CA THR A 22 -6.96 10.63 -12.07
C THR A 22 -6.70 10.12 -10.65
N LEU A 23 -6.76 11.03 -9.68
CA LEU A 23 -6.57 10.68 -8.28
C LEU A 23 -7.77 9.86 -7.76
N LYS A 24 -7.49 8.66 -7.25
CA LYS A 24 -8.48 7.78 -6.61
C LYS A 24 -8.21 7.68 -5.12
N TYR A 25 -9.26 7.87 -4.34
CA TYR A 25 -9.24 7.71 -2.88
C TYR A 25 -9.96 6.44 -2.48
N LEU A 26 -9.44 5.79 -1.45
CA LEU A 26 -10.09 4.64 -0.83
C LEU A 26 -11.18 5.09 0.14
N SER A 27 -12.14 4.21 0.42
CA SER A 27 -13.06 4.42 1.53
C SER A 27 -12.30 4.51 2.86
N PRO A 28 -12.81 5.28 3.85
CA PRO A 28 -12.23 5.30 5.18
C PRO A 28 -12.11 3.89 5.79
N TYR A 29 -11.02 3.64 6.53
CA TYR A 29 -10.77 2.38 7.25
C TYR A 29 -10.86 1.12 6.37
N SER A 30 -10.43 1.21 5.11
CA SER A 30 -10.42 0.06 4.18
C SER A 30 -9.00 -0.27 3.69
N PRO A 31 -8.04 -0.59 4.58
CA PRO A 31 -6.67 -0.88 4.15
C PRO A 31 -6.57 -2.16 3.30
N PHE A 32 -7.49 -3.11 3.44
CA PHE A 32 -7.63 -4.26 2.52
C PHE A 32 -7.84 -3.89 1.05
N LEU A 33 -8.32 -2.67 0.76
CA LEU A 33 -8.44 -2.13 -0.60
C LEU A 33 -7.17 -1.42 -1.09
N ASN A 34 -6.12 -1.37 -0.27
CA ASN A 34 -4.85 -0.74 -0.59
C ASN A 34 -3.77 -1.81 -0.82
N PRO A 35 -3.38 -2.11 -2.08
CA PRO A 35 -2.40 -3.16 -2.34
C PRO A 35 -1.04 -2.95 -1.66
N ILE A 36 -0.65 -1.69 -1.40
CA ILE A 36 0.63 -1.37 -0.74
C ILE A 36 0.72 -1.90 0.70
N GLU A 37 -0.40 -2.17 1.36
CA GLU A 37 -0.40 -2.80 2.70
C GLU A 37 0.23 -4.20 2.65
N ASN A 38 0.05 -4.93 1.56
CA ASN A 38 0.69 -6.23 1.37
C ASN A 38 2.21 -6.08 1.13
N VAL A 39 2.64 -5.03 0.41
CA VAL A 39 4.05 -4.67 0.27
C VAL A 39 4.66 -4.39 1.64
N PHE A 40 4.01 -3.55 2.45
CA PHE A 40 4.47 -3.24 3.80
C PHE A 40 4.48 -4.45 4.72
N SER A 41 3.53 -5.37 4.58
CA SER A 41 3.54 -6.65 5.31
C SER A 41 4.80 -7.48 4.99
N VAL A 42 5.20 -7.56 3.71
CA VAL A 42 6.43 -8.25 3.29
C VAL A 42 7.66 -7.53 3.83
N CYS A 43 7.73 -6.20 3.68
CA CYS A 43 8.82 -5.40 4.20
C CYS A 43 8.99 -5.55 5.71
N LYS A 44 7.89 -5.43 6.47
CA LYS A 44 7.88 -5.57 7.92
C LYS A 44 8.34 -6.95 8.35
N ASN A 45 7.85 -8.01 7.70
CA ASN A 45 8.28 -9.37 7.99
C ASN A 45 9.80 -9.50 7.80
N TYR A 46 10.34 -9.01 6.67
CA TYR A 46 11.77 -9.06 6.40
C TYR A 46 12.62 -8.28 7.43
N VAL A 47 12.17 -7.09 7.82
CA VAL A 47 12.88 -6.24 8.79
C VAL A 47 12.85 -6.85 10.20
N VAL A 48 11.71 -7.36 10.65
CA VAL A 48 11.54 -7.98 11.97
C VAL A 48 12.44 -9.20 12.14
N HIS A 49 12.64 -9.99 11.09
CA HIS A 49 13.52 -11.17 11.11
C HIS A 49 14.98 -10.86 10.70
N GLY A 50 15.31 -9.60 10.40
CA GLY A 50 16.61 -9.19 9.85
C GLY A 50 17.58 -8.59 10.88
N ASP A 51 17.28 -8.69 12.17
CA ASP A 51 18.07 -8.09 13.27
C ASP A 51 18.29 -6.57 13.08
N ALA A 52 17.20 -5.83 12.94
CA ALA A 52 17.20 -4.37 12.81
C ALA A 52 17.58 -3.65 14.13
N LEU A 53 18.80 -3.88 14.63
CA LEU A 53 19.29 -3.41 15.93
C LEU A 53 19.53 -1.89 16.02
N ASN A 54 19.54 -1.20 14.88
CA ASN A 54 19.68 0.25 14.79
C ASN A 54 19.03 0.79 13.51
N GLU A 55 18.91 2.11 13.41
CA GLU A 55 18.28 2.79 12.28
C GLU A 55 18.96 2.47 10.95
N ASN A 56 20.29 2.50 10.88
CA ASN A 56 21.02 2.21 9.65
C ASN A 56 20.76 0.79 9.14
N LYS A 57 20.78 -0.18 10.05
CA LYS A 57 20.48 -1.58 9.73
C LYS A 57 19.01 -1.74 9.31
N SER A 58 18.08 -1.09 10.02
CA SER A 58 16.66 -1.07 9.66
C SER A 58 16.43 -0.52 8.25
N ARG A 59 17.02 0.64 7.93
CA ARG A 59 16.95 1.26 6.61
C ARG A 59 17.50 0.36 5.50
N LEU A 60 18.63 -0.31 5.76
CA LEU A 60 19.22 -1.25 4.82
C LEU A 60 18.30 -2.46 4.58
N LEU A 61 17.71 -3.03 5.64
CA LEU A 61 16.77 -4.14 5.52
C LEU A 61 15.49 -3.74 4.77
N ILE A 62 14.97 -2.53 5.00
CA ILE A 62 13.84 -1.99 4.25
C ILE A 62 14.16 -1.97 2.76
N VAL A 63 15.28 -1.37 2.36
CA VAL A 63 15.69 -1.32 0.95
C VAL A 63 15.87 -2.72 0.37
N GLN A 64 16.50 -3.63 1.11
CA GLN A 64 16.67 -5.02 0.69
C GLN A 64 15.35 -5.77 0.51
N SER A 65 14.35 -5.49 1.34
CA SER A 65 13.04 -6.14 1.25
C SER A 65 12.32 -5.82 -0.05
N PHE A 66 12.47 -4.61 -0.61
CA PHE A 66 11.88 -4.26 -1.90
C PHE A 66 12.43 -5.11 -3.05
N TYR A 67 13.71 -5.51 -3.00
CA TYR A 67 14.28 -6.43 -4.00
C TYR A 67 13.74 -7.86 -3.90
N LYS A 68 13.00 -8.20 -2.84
CA LYS A 68 12.30 -9.50 -2.72
C LYS A 68 10.89 -9.47 -3.30
N ILE A 69 10.37 -8.28 -3.62
CA ILE A 69 9.05 -8.12 -4.20
C ILE A 69 9.17 -8.21 -5.72
N THR A 70 8.61 -9.26 -6.30
CA THR A 70 8.65 -9.52 -7.73
C THR A 70 7.37 -9.01 -8.41
N TYR A 71 7.37 -9.02 -9.74
CA TYR A 71 6.17 -8.75 -10.52
C TYR A 71 4.99 -9.66 -10.14
N ASP A 72 5.26 -10.95 -9.92
CA ASP A 72 4.22 -11.93 -9.56
C ASP A 72 3.64 -11.67 -8.15
N HIS A 73 4.48 -11.23 -7.21
CA HIS A 73 4.01 -10.77 -5.90
C HIS A 73 3.06 -9.58 -6.05
N CYS A 74 3.45 -8.57 -6.84
CA CYS A 74 2.59 -7.41 -7.12
C CYS A 74 1.25 -7.83 -7.76
N GLY A 75 1.30 -8.72 -8.76
CA GLY A 75 0.09 -9.27 -9.37
C GLY A 75 -0.84 -9.93 -8.35
N SER A 76 -0.27 -10.74 -7.44
CA SER A 76 -1.02 -11.41 -6.37
C SER A 76 -1.64 -10.43 -5.38
N PHE A 77 -0.95 -9.34 -5.04
CA PHE A 77 -1.50 -8.29 -4.16
C PHE A 77 -2.70 -7.59 -4.78
N TYR A 78 -2.63 -7.31 -6.08
CA TYR A 78 -3.77 -6.75 -6.83
C TYR A 78 -4.94 -7.73 -6.89
N GLN A 79 -4.70 -9.01 -7.16
CA GLN A 79 -5.77 -10.02 -7.19
C GLN A 79 -6.47 -10.15 -5.83
N LYS A 80 -5.70 -10.13 -4.73
CA LYS A 80 -6.26 -10.11 -3.37
C LYS A 80 -7.16 -8.89 -3.13
N MET A 81 -6.70 -7.69 -3.49
CA MET A 81 -7.49 -6.46 -3.39
C MET A 81 -8.76 -6.51 -4.27
N LEU A 82 -8.68 -7.03 -5.49
CA LEU A 82 -9.85 -7.22 -6.38
C LEU A 82 -10.89 -8.15 -5.74
N GLY A 83 -10.45 -9.21 -5.06
CA GLY A 83 -11.33 -10.09 -4.29
C GLY A 83 -12.12 -9.34 -3.22
N TYR A 84 -11.47 -8.44 -2.47
CA TYR A 84 -12.18 -7.61 -1.50
C TYR A 84 -13.13 -6.59 -2.13
N LEU A 85 -12.81 -6.03 -3.30
CA LEU A 85 -13.72 -5.12 -4.00
C LEU A 85 -15.06 -5.79 -4.33
N ILE A 86 -15.03 -7.04 -4.78
CA ILE A 86 -16.25 -7.82 -5.07
C ILE A 86 -17.07 -8.01 -3.79
N ARG A 87 -16.41 -8.37 -2.69
CA ARG A 87 -17.07 -8.57 -1.37
C ARG A 87 -17.66 -7.28 -0.82
N SER A 88 -16.95 -6.16 -0.95
CA SER A 88 -17.45 -4.84 -0.58
C SER A 88 -18.65 -4.42 -1.43
N ALA A 89 -18.64 -4.72 -2.73
CA ALA A 89 -19.79 -4.46 -3.61
C ALA A 89 -21.02 -5.30 -3.20
N ALA A 90 -20.81 -6.51 -2.70
CA ALA A 90 -21.83 -7.37 -2.11
C ALA A 90 -22.26 -6.97 -0.69
N ARG A 91 -21.68 -5.89 -0.13
CA ARG A 91 -21.94 -5.38 1.24
C ARG A 91 -21.60 -6.40 2.34
N GLU A 92 -20.64 -7.27 2.09
CA GLU A 92 -20.12 -8.17 3.12
C GLU A 92 -19.40 -7.38 4.21
N ILE A 93 -19.52 -7.84 5.46
CA ILE A 93 -18.69 -7.35 6.56
C ILE A 93 -17.30 -7.98 6.43
N ILE A 94 -16.29 -7.14 6.30
CA ILE A 94 -14.89 -7.56 6.18
C ILE A 94 -14.23 -7.38 7.55
N TYR A 95 -13.80 -8.49 8.13
CA TYR A 95 -12.94 -8.51 9.31
C TYR A 95 -11.49 -8.61 8.85
N GLU A 96 -10.65 -7.70 9.32
CA GLU A 96 -9.19 -7.68 9.12
C GLU A 96 -8.44 -8.15 10.36
#